data_AF-A0A209DBD9-F1
#
_entry.id   AF-A0A209DBD9-F1
#
_cell.length_a   1.000
_cell.length_b   1.000
_cell.length_c   1.000
_cell.angle_alpha   90.00
_cell.angle_beta   90.00
_cell.angle_gamma   90.00
#
_symmetry.space_group_name_H-M   'P 1'
#
loop_
_entity.id
_entity.type
_entity.pdbx_description
1 polymer ?
#
loop_
_entity_poly.entity_id
_entity_poly.type
_entity_poly.pdbx_seq_one_letter_code
_entity_poly.pdbx_strand_id
1 'polypeptide(L)'
;MIGNMGTDIHGFIEVRNSYIDSSEPDDDESLFRWHPAIALDHVYDSRSYEAFGCLFGVRGAPFEPLAAQRGFPRDASRAATRAFEWEREDSHSPSWISWAELEGACWDSTRSFGGPSETETLLTRRQMMRGEEWGDVWSVMTVLAKRHGAENVRLVVWFDN
;
A
#
# COMPACT_ATOMS: atom_id res chain seq x y z
N MET A 1 14.32 3.03 -29.57
CA MET A 1 14.52 2.47 -28.21
C MET A 1 13.19 2.58 -27.51
N ILE A 2 12.48 1.46 -27.37
CA ILE A 2 11.27 1.39 -26.55
C ILE A 2 11.81 1.25 -25.13
N GLY A 3 11.78 2.33 -24.36
CA GLY A 3 12.11 2.25 -22.94
C GLY A 3 11.19 1.21 -22.33
N ASN A 4 11.75 0.27 -21.59
CA ASN A 4 10.99 -0.73 -20.86
C ASN A 4 10.19 0.04 -19.79
N MET A 5 8.99 0.52 -20.13
CA MET A 5 8.08 1.20 -19.19
C MET A 5 7.81 0.21 -18.07
N GLY A 6 8.29 0.52 -16.87
CA GLY A 6 8.08 -0.31 -15.71
C GLY A 6 7.13 0.39 -14.78
N THR A 7 6.27 -0.39 -14.15
CA THR A 7 5.20 0.07 -13.27
C THR A 7 5.76 0.56 -11.94
N ASP A 8 5.54 1.83 -11.63
CA ASP A 8 5.73 2.46 -10.34
C ASP A 8 4.46 2.37 -9.48
N ILE A 9 4.64 2.59 -8.18
CA ILE A 9 3.56 2.63 -7.19
C ILE A 9 3.47 4.05 -6.63
N HIS A 10 2.25 4.56 -6.60
CA HIS A 10 1.92 5.87 -6.05
C HIS A 10 0.91 5.66 -4.93
N GLY A 11 0.86 6.61 -3.98
CA GLY A 11 -0.04 6.42 -2.86
C GLY A 11 0.19 7.37 -1.71
N PHE A 12 -0.59 7.13 -0.66
CA PHE A 12 -0.50 7.86 0.60
C PHE A 12 -0.64 6.89 1.78
N ILE A 13 0.15 7.13 2.83
CA ILE A 13 -0.19 6.63 4.15
C ILE A 13 -1.19 7.62 4.75
N GLU A 14 -2.34 7.12 5.15
CA GLU A 14 -3.42 7.90 5.74
C GLU A 14 -3.66 7.49 7.19
N VAL A 15 -4.10 8.45 8.00
CA VAL A 15 -4.52 8.23 9.38
C VAL A 15 -5.93 8.72 9.62
N ARG A 16 -6.70 7.96 10.37
CA ARG A 16 -7.99 8.40 10.90
C ARG A 16 -7.74 8.99 12.28
N ASN A 17 -7.94 10.29 12.41
CA ASN A 17 -7.69 11.00 13.65
C ASN A 17 -8.93 10.96 14.55
N SER A 18 -8.75 10.77 15.86
CA SER A 18 -9.77 11.08 16.85
C SER A 18 -9.75 12.57 17.25
N TYR A 19 -8.68 13.28 16.89
CA TYR A 19 -8.51 14.70 17.13
C TYR A 19 -9.04 15.52 15.95
N ILE A 20 -9.93 16.46 16.26
CA ILE A 20 -10.57 17.34 15.28
C ILE A 20 -9.56 18.40 14.83
N ASP A 21 -9.22 18.41 13.54
CA ASP A 21 -8.54 19.56 12.94
C ASP A 21 -9.58 20.66 12.68
N SER A 22 -9.63 21.65 13.56
CA SER A 22 -10.56 22.78 13.45
C SER A 22 -10.05 23.91 12.55
N SER A 23 -8.89 23.74 11.89
CA SER A 23 -8.27 24.79 11.06
C SER A 23 -8.84 24.83 9.64
N GLU A 24 -9.50 23.77 9.20
CA GLU A 24 -10.29 23.73 7.97
C GLU A 24 -11.78 23.90 8.33
N PRO A 25 -12.50 24.87 7.75
CA PRO A 25 -13.94 25.02 7.98
C PRO A 25 -14.69 23.84 7.35
N ASP A 26 -15.30 23.01 8.19
CA ASP A 26 -16.03 21.80 7.76
C ASP A 26 -17.51 22.10 7.43
N ASP A 27 -17.98 21.54 6.32
CA ASP A 27 -19.41 21.33 5.99
C ASP A 27 -19.87 19.88 6.28
N ASP A 28 -19.00 18.96 6.74
CA ASP A 28 -19.32 17.55 7.06
C ASP A 28 -18.68 17.08 8.39
N GLU A 29 -19.20 16.00 9.00
CA GLU A 29 -18.77 15.44 10.30
C GLU A 29 -17.26 15.09 10.37
N SER A 30 -16.46 16.02 10.91
CA SER A 30 -15.00 16.00 11.09
C SER A 30 -14.37 14.76 11.73
N LEU A 31 -15.14 13.99 12.51
CA LEU A 31 -14.61 12.91 13.38
C LEU A 31 -14.30 11.59 12.67
N PHE A 32 -14.75 11.41 11.42
CA PHE A 32 -14.59 10.13 10.70
C PHE A 32 -13.77 10.23 9.41
N ARG A 33 -13.09 11.34 9.12
CA ARG A 33 -12.32 11.50 7.87
C ARG A 33 -10.89 10.95 7.97
N TRP A 34 -10.41 10.33 6.89
CA TRP A 34 -9.00 10.02 6.72
C TRP A 34 -8.20 11.29 6.35
N HIS A 35 -7.04 11.44 6.98
CA HIS A 35 -6.10 12.54 6.75
C HIS A 35 -4.81 11.98 6.14
N PRO A 36 -4.18 12.70 5.20
CA PRO A 36 -2.91 12.27 4.64
C PRO A 36 -1.82 12.44 5.71
N ALA A 37 -1.04 11.40 5.98
CA ALA A 37 0.12 11.48 6.86
C ALA A 37 1.40 11.75 6.06
N ILE A 38 1.61 11.00 4.98
CA ILE A 38 2.75 11.17 4.07
C ILE A 38 2.42 10.56 2.70
N ALA A 39 2.91 11.19 1.63
CA ALA A 39 2.88 10.61 0.29
C ALA A 39 3.91 9.45 0.22
N LEU A 40 3.58 8.38 -0.52
CA LEU A 40 4.37 7.15 -0.53
C LEU A 40 5.78 7.37 -1.10
N ASP A 41 5.91 8.23 -2.09
CA ASP A 41 7.16 8.62 -2.77
C ASP A 41 8.21 9.23 -1.82
N HIS A 42 7.80 9.76 -0.66
CA HIS A 42 8.74 10.27 0.35
C HIS A 42 9.38 9.19 1.23
N VAL A 43 8.86 7.96 1.19
CA VAL A 43 9.29 6.85 2.06
C VAL A 43 9.51 5.54 1.30
N TYR A 44 9.34 5.57 -0.02
CA TYR A 44 9.51 4.44 -0.91
C TYR A 44 9.83 4.93 -2.32
N ASP A 45 11.01 4.57 -2.84
CA ASP A 45 11.53 5.01 -4.14
C ASP A 45 11.95 3.84 -5.06
N SER A 46 11.64 2.60 -4.68
CA SER A 46 12.02 1.39 -5.42
C SER A 46 10.86 0.79 -6.24
N ARG A 47 11.15 -0.27 -7.00
CA ARG A 47 10.21 -0.97 -7.89
C ARG A 47 10.23 -2.48 -7.65
N SER A 48 9.73 -2.89 -6.48
CA SER A 48 9.63 -4.29 -6.07
C SER A 48 8.35 -4.96 -6.60
N TYR A 49 8.43 -5.62 -7.75
CA TYR A 49 7.27 -6.34 -8.31
C TYR A 49 6.83 -7.53 -7.45
N GLU A 50 7.76 -8.14 -6.72
CA GLU A 50 7.47 -9.15 -5.71
C GLU A 50 6.54 -8.60 -4.64
N ALA A 51 6.83 -7.39 -4.14
CA ALA A 51 5.99 -6.73 -3.15
C ALA A 51 4.64 -6.30 -3.73
N PHE A 52 4.64 -5.75 -4.95
CA PHE A 52 3.40 -5.31 -5.61
C PHE A 52 2.48 -6.50 -5.86
N GLY A 53 3.04 -7.63 -6.29
CA GLY A 53 2.31 -8.88 -6.46
C GLY A 53 1.81 -9.44 -5.14
N CYS A 54 2.65 -9.41 -4.10
CA CYS A 54 2.33 -9.95 -2.78
C CYS A 54 1.25 -9.16 -2.03
N LEU A 55 1.29 -7.83 -2.13
CA LEU A 55 0.36 -6.95 -1.43
C LEU A 55 -0.91 -6.70 -2.27
N PHE A 56 -0.76 -6.44 -3.57
CA PHE A 56 -1.83 -5.86 -4.40
C PHE A 56 -2.14 -6.67 -5.67
N GLY A 57 -1.43 -7.77 -5.92
CA GLY A 57 -1.65 -8.64 -7.06
C GLY A 57 -1.18 -8.05 -8.40
N VAL A 58 -0.35 -7.01 -8.36
CA VAL A 58 0.20 -6.36 -9.57
C VAL A 58 1.46 -7.09 -10.02
N ARG A 59 1.55 -7.41 -11.31
CA ARG A 59 2.63 -8.21 -11.94
C ARG A 59 2.80 -9.66 -11.40
N GLY A 60 1.97 -10.06 -10.43
CA GLY A 60 1.82 -11.44 -9.96
C GLY A 60 2.82 -11.85 -8.87
N ALA A 61 2.39 -12.73 -7.96
CA ALA A 61 3.22 -13.33 -6.92
C ALA A 61 2.77 -14.78 -6.67
N PRO A 62 3.61 -15.66 -6.10
CA PRO A 62 3.22 -17.04 -5.75
C PRO A 62 2.17 -17.09 -4.61
N PHE A 63 1.92 -15.97 -3.95
CA PHE A 63 0.96 -15.83 -2.86
C PHE A 63 -0.34 -15.19 -3.33
N GLU A 64 -1.44 -15.55 -2.68
CA GLU A 64 -2.66 -14.75 -2.78
C GLU A 64 -2.35 -13.33 -2.28
N PRO A 65 -2.65 -12.29 -3.06
CA PRO A 65 -2.42 -10.91 -2.66
C PRO A 65 -3.27 -10.53 -1.45
N LEU A 66 -2.71 -9.76 -0.51
CA LEU A 66 -3.42 -9.35 0.71
C LEU A 66 -4.60 -8.40 0.42
N ALA A 67 -4.44 -7.55 -0.59
CA ALA A 67 -5.35 -6.47 -0.91
C ALA A 67 -5.39 -6.21 -2.43
N ALA A 68 -5.65 -7.23 -3.24
CA ALA A 68 -5.86 -7.01 -4.66
C ALA A 68 -7.24 -6.39 -4.95
N GLN A 69 -7.30 -5.52 -5.96
CA GLN A 69 -8.52 -5.08 -6.63
C GLN A 69 -9.64 -4.54 -5.71
N ARG A 70 -9.29 -3.90 -4.59
CA ARG A 70 -10.28 -3.29 -3.69
C ARG A 70 -10.87 -1.99 -4.24
N GLY A 71 -10.22 -1.41 -5.24
CA GLY A 71 -10.57 -0.11 -5.81
C GLY A 71 -10.03 1.05 -4.97
N PHE A 72 -10.17 2.27 -5.50
CA PHE A 72 -9.82 3.48 -4.77
C PHE A 72 -10.83 3.72 -3.63
N PRO A 73 -10.38 3.94 -2.38
CA PRO A 73 -11.30 4.10 -1.26
C PRO A 73 -12.15 5.36 -1.40
N ARG A 74 -13.47 5.24 -1.26
CA ARG A 74 -14.42 6.37 -1.38
C ARG A 74 -14.25 7.40 -0.27
N ASP A 75 -13.72 6.97 0.87
CA ASP A 75 -13.43 7.79 2.04
C ASP A 75 -11.95 8.21 2.11
N ALA A 76 -11.21 8.12 1.00
CA ALA A 76 -9.83 8.61 0.91
C ALA A 76 -9.72 10.06 1.37
N SER A 77 -8.55 10.41 1.90
CA SER A 77 -8.22 11.78 2.22
C SER A 77 -8.28 12.66 0.96
N ARG A 78 -8.59 13.94 1.14
CA ARG A 78 -8.69 14.89 0.00
C ARG A 78 -7.40 14.96 -0.82
N ALA A 79 -6.24 14.81 -0.18
CA ALA A 79 -4.95 14.81 -0.86
C ALA A 79 -4.79 13.56 -1.76
N ALA A 80 -5.07 12.37 -1.22
CA ALA A 80 -5.02 11.14 -2.00
C ALA A 80 -6.03 11.16 -3.15
N THR A 81 -7.26 11.63 -2.90
CA THR A 81 -8.30 11.76 -3.95
C THR A 81 -7.83 12.68 -5.07
N ARG A 82 -7.31 13.86 -4.75
CA ARG A 82 -6.82 14.81 -5.76
C ARG A 82 -5.66 14.25 -6.59
N ALA A 83 -4.71 13.58 -5.93
CA ALA A 83 -3.56 12.98 -6.61
C ALA A 83 -4.01 11.86 -7.57
N PHE A 84 -4.86 10.94 -7.10
CA PHE A 84 -5.39 9.87 -7.93
C PHE A 84 -6.24 10.38 -9.10
N GLU A 85 -7.05 11.43 -8.89
CA GLU A 85 -7.83 12.07 -9.96
C GLU A 85 -6.94 12.71 -11.03
N TRP A 86 -5.82 13.32 -10.62
CA TRP A 86 -4.85 13.91 -11.53
C TRP A 86 -4.17 12.87 -12.43
N GLU A 87 -3.89 11.69 -11.88
CA GLU A 87 -3.17 10.61 -12.57
C GLU A 87 -4.11 9.54 -13.16
N ARG A 88 -5.42 9.80 -13.13
CA ARG A 88 -6.47 8.79 -13.38
C ARG A 88 -6.35 8.08 -14.72
N GLU A 89 -5.90 8.78 -15.76
CA GLU A 89 -5.80 8.23 -17.11
C GLU A 89 -4.69 7.20 -17.24
N ASP A 90 -3.59 7.37 -16.51
CA ASP A 90 -2.42 6.49 -16.51
C ASP A 90 -2.42 5.50 -15.33
N SER A 91 -3.32 5.71 -14.36
CA SER A 91 -3.43 4.88 -13.16
C SER A 91 -4.22 3.60 -13.37
N HIS A 92 -3.75 2.50 -12.78
CA HIS A 92 -4.44 1.22 -12.74
C HIS A 92 -4.36 0.55 -11.37
N SER A 93 -5.15 -0.50 -11.20
CA SER A 93 -5.18 -1.36 -10.00
C SER A 93 -5.22 -0.63 -8.64
N PRO A 94 -6.04 0.42 -8.45
CA PRO A 94 -6.09 1.10 -7.17
C PRO A 94 -6.56 0.16 -6.07
N SER A 95 -5.94 0.27 -4.91
CA SER A 95 -6.25 -0.56 -3.75
C SER A 95 -5.79 0.10 -2.45
N TRP A 96 -6.05 -0.57 -1.33
CA TRP A 96 -5.64 -0.10 -0.02
C TRP A 96 -5.56 -1.24 1.00
N ILE A 97 -4.71 -1.08 2.01
CA ILE A 97 -4.54 -2.06 3.10
C ILE A 97 -4.34 -1.35 4.44
N SER A 98 -5.01 -1.80 5.49
CA SER A 98 -4.81 -1.24 6.84
C SER A 98 -3.55 -1.79 7.51
N TRP A 99 -3.05 -1.08 8.51
CA TRP A 99 -1.97 -1.59 9.34
C TRP A 99 -2.40 -2.85 10.12
N ALA A 100 -3.64 -2.91 10.58
CA ALA A 100 -4.20 -4.11 11.23
C ALA A 100 -4.16 -5.35 10.31
N GLU A 101 -4.49 -5.18 9.02
CA GLU A 101 -4.39 -6.25 8.03
C GLU A 101 -2.95 -6.67 7.75
N LEU A 102 -2.01 -5.72 7.69
CA LEU A 102 -0.58 -5.99 7.53
C LEU A 102 0.01 -6.73 8.74
N GLU A 103 -0.33 -6.33 9.96
CA GLU A 103 0.10 -7.02 11.20
C GLU A 103 -0.52 -8.42 11.30
N GLY A 104 -1.79 -8.56 10.94
CA GLY A 104 -2.52 -9.83 11.01
C GLY A 104 -2.19 -10.82 9.88
N ALA A 105 -1.44 -10.39 8.86
CA ALA A 105 -1.10 -11.25 7.73
C ALA A 105 -0.22 -12.44 8.15
N CYS A 106 -0.50 -13.61 7.59
CA CYS A 106 0.35 -14.78 7.78
C CYS A 106 1.64 -14.63 6.95
N TRP A 107 2.72 -14.18 7.59
CA TRP A 107 4.01 -13.89 6.95
C TRP A 107 4.90 -15.11 6.74
N ASP A 108 4.72 -16.14 7.56
CA ASP A 108 5.59 -17.33 7.59
C ASP A 108 5.02 -18.52 6.77
N SER A 109 3.93 -18.30 6.04
CA SER A 109 3.42 -19.28 5.08
C SER A 109 4.42 -19.47 3.94
N THR A 110 4.84 -20.71 3.71
CA THR A 110 5.72 -21.10 2.60
C THR A 110 4.90 -21.44 1.36
N ARG A 111 5.34 -20.97 0.19
CA ARG A 111 4.86 -21.49 -1.10
C ARG A 111 6.03 -21.83 -2.01
N SER A 112 5.86 -22.87 -2.82
CA SER A 112 6.86 -23.27 -3.80
C SER A 112 6.99 -22.19 -4.88
N PHE A 113 8.22 -21.82 -5.16
CA PHE A 113 8.61 -20.97 -6.28
C PHE A 113 9.44 -21.82 -7.26
N GLY A 114 9.07 -21.82 -8.55
CA GLY A 114 9.78 -22.55 -9.61
C GLY A 114 8.85 -23.38 -10.51
N GLY A 115 9.24 -23.54 -11.77
CA GLY A 115 8.61 -24.50 -12.69
C GLY A 115 9.09 -25.94 -12.45
N PRO A 116 8.52 -26.96 -13.13
CA PRO A 116 8.85 -28.39 -12.91
C PRO A 116 10.33 -28.80 -13.09
N SER A 117 11.16 -27.89 -13.63
CA SER A 117 12.57 -28.11 -13.97
C SER A 117 13.55 -27.31 -13.09
N GLU A 118 13.07 -26.50 -12.15
CA GLU A 118 13.90 -25.71 -11.23
C GLU A 118 13.72 -26.23 -9.80
N THR A 119 14.78 -26.18 -8.99
CA THR A 119 14.72 -26.60 -7.58
C THR A 119 13.65 -25.77 -6.87
N GLU A 120 12.56 -26.40 -6.41
CA GLU A 120 11.48 -25.74 -5.66
C GLU A 120 12.08 -24.94 -4.50
N THR A 121 12.10 -23.63 -4.64
CA THR A 121 12.54 -22.74 -3.57
C THR A 121 11.30 -22.37 -2.78
N LEU A 122 11.17 -22.92 -1.58
CA LEU A 122 10.13 -22.51 -0.65
C LEU A 122 10.50 -21.13 -0.10
N LEU A 123 9.85 -20.10 -0.63
CA LEU A 123 9.95 -18.75 -0.07
C LEU A 123 8.73 -18.49 0.82
N THR A 124 8.94 -17.77 1.90
CA THR A 124 7.89 -17.20 2.73
C THR A 124 7.52 -15.82 2.23
N ARG A 125 6.28 -15.38 2.52
CA ARG A 125 5.85 -14.01 2.27
C ARG A 125 6.81 -13.00 2.92
N ARG A 126 7.28 -13.33 4.13
CA ARG A 126 8.27 -12.56 4.88
C ARG A 126 9.57 -12.37 4.11
N GLN A 127 10.10 -13.40 3.47
CA GLN A 127 11.34 -13.30 2.70
C GLN A 127 11.20 -12.42 1.47
N MET A 128 10.04 -12.45 0.80
CA MET A 128 9.76 -11.57 -0.34
C MET A 128 9.64 -10.09 0.08
N MET A 129 9.07 -9.83 1.25
CA MET A 129 8.88 -8.48 1.78
C MET A 129 10.04 -7.95 2.62
N ARG A 130 11.08 -8.76 2.88
CA ARG A 130 12.24 -8.39 3.72
C ARG A 130 13.32 -7.59 2.99
N GLY A 131 13.06 -7.14 1.76
CA GLY A 131 13.90 -6.13 1.13
C GLY A 131 13.93 -4.86 1.98
N GLU A 132 15.11 -4.26 2.18
CA GLU A 132 15.26 -2.97 2.87
C GLU A 132 14.39 -1.87 2.26
N GLU A 133 14.04 -2.02 0.98
CA GLU A 133 13.26 -1.10 0.15
C GLU A 133 11.97 -0.62 0.78
N TRP A 134 11.34 -1.50 1.55
CA TRP A 134 9.99 -1.30 2.02
C TRP A 134 10.03 -0.83 3.50
N GLY A 135 11.13 -1.09 4.23
CA GLY A 135 11.24 -0.91 5.68
C GLY A 135 10.83 0.46 6.25
N ASP A 136 11.05 1.55 5.51
CA ASP A 136 10.65 2.90 5.91
C ASP A 136 9.13 3.06 5.94
N VAL A 137 8.41 2.46 4.99
CA VAL A 137 6.94 2.43 4.97
C VAL A 137 6.39 1.73 6.23
N TRP A 138 6.88 0.53 6.57
CA TRP A 138 6.45 -0.17 7.81
C TRP A 138 6.82 0.66 9.03
N SER A 139 7.98 1.30 9.05
CA SER A 139 8.41 2.12 10.18
C SER A 139 7.46 3.28 10.42
N VAL A 140 7.08 4.01 9.36
CA VAL A 140 6.09 5.10 9.45
C VAL A 140 4.74 4.58 9.89
N MET A 141 4.20 3.54 9.23
CA MET A 141 2.89 2.98 9.59
C MET A 141 2.86 2.44 11.03
N THR A 142 3.95 1.80 11.49
CA THR A 142 4.10 1.33 12.87
C THR A 142 4.02 2.49 13.88
N VAL A 143 4.73 3.59 13.61
CA VAL A 143 4.72 4.76 14.50
C VAL A 143 3.34 5.40 14.55
N LEU A 144 2.67 5.52 13.41
CA LEU A 144 1.31 6.05 13.35
C LEU A 144 0.31 5.12 14.05
N ALA A 145 0.43 3.81 13.87
CA ALA A 145 -0.46 2.83 14.48
C ALA A 145 -0.35 2.83 16.02
N LYS A 146 0.85 3.06 16.57
CA LYS A 146 1.05 3.26 18.02
C LYS A 146 0.28 4.46 18.57
N ARG A 147 0.00 5.49 17.75
CA ARG A 147 -0.70 6.71 18.17
C ARG A 147 -2.19 6.67 17.88
N HIS A 148 -2.57 6.18 16.70
CA HIS A 148 -3.95 6.23 16.21
C HIS A 148 -4.69 4.90 16.38
N GLY A 149 -3.97 3.79 16.62
CA GLY A 149 -4.50 2.43 16.57
C GLY A 149 -4.35 1.82 15.17
N ALA A 150 -4.16 0.50 15.10
CA ALA A 150 -3.87 -0.22 13.86
C ALA A 150 -4.99 -0.11 12.79
N GLU A 151 -6.24 -0.03 13.23
CA GLU A 151 -7.42 0.15 12.34
C GLU A 151 -7.50 1.55 11.74
N ASN A 152 -6.80 2.52 12.34
CA ASN A 152 -6.85 3.93 11.97
C ASN A 152 -5.62 4.36 11.18
N VAL A 153 -4.88 3.41 10.60
CA VAL A 153 -3.76 3.65 9.69
C VAL A 153 -3.94 2.76 8.47
N ARG A 154 -3.85 3.33 7.28
CA ARG A 154 -3.88 2.55 6.04
C ARG A 154 -2.93 3.12 5.00
N LEU A 155 -2.52 2.26 4.08
CA LEU A 155 -1.82 2.61 2.86
C LEU A 155 -2.84 2.55 1.71
N VAL A 156 -3.00 3.64 0.98
CA VAL A 156 -3.80 3.74 -0.26
C VAL A 156 -2.83 3.82 -1.42
N VAL A 157 -3.03 3.01 -2.46
CA VAL A 157 -2.11 2.92 -3.60
C VAL A 157 -2.83 2.86 -4.94
N TRP A 158 -2.10 3.25 -5.99
CA TRP A 158 -2.37 2.99 -7.39
C TRP A 158 -1.03 2.84 -8.14
N PHE A 159 -1.10 2.42 -9.40
CA PHE A 159 0.08 2.04 -10.18
C PHE A 159 0.02 2.68 -11.57
N ASP A 160 1.16 3.02 -12.16
CA ASP A 160 1.24 3.46 -13.55
C ASP A 160 1.59 2.30 -14.51
N ASN A 161 1.45 2.54 -15.81
CA ASN A 161 1.59 1.52 -16.86
C ASN A 161 3.05 1.15 -17.21
#